data_AF-A0A7J9FD97-F1
#
_entry.id   AF-A0A7J9FD97-F1
#
_cell.length_a   1.000
_cell.length_b   1.000
_cell.length_c   1.000
_cell.angle_alpha   90.00
_cell.angle_beta   90.00
_cell.angle_gamma   90.00
#
_symmetry.space_group_name_H-M   'P 1'
#
loop_
_entity.id
_entity.type
_entity.pdbx_description
1 polymer ?
#
loop_
_entity_poly.entity_id
_entity_poly.type
_entity_poly.pdbx_seq_one_letter_code
_entity_poly.pdbx_strand_id
1 'polypeptide(L)' 'MWQPKEVIQQINAFARGVVRDQAEKWILGYKHYLGSCTPFEAELWGILDGLLILLNKGYNQAIIQTDNSDVKAR' A
#
# COMPACT_ATOMS: atom_id res chain seq x y z
N MET A 1 30.17 10.17 -31.39
CA MET A 1 29.74 9.12 -30.46
C MET A 1 29.39 9.78 -29.14
N TRP A 2 28.10 10.02 -28.91
CA TRP A 2 27.56 10.58 -27.67
C TRP A 2 26.59 9.55 -27.13
N GLN A 3 26.91 8.93 -26.00
CA GLN A 3 26.00 8.03 -25.30
C GLN A 3 25.03 8.89 -24.48
N PRO A 4 23.70 8.65 -24.51
CA PRO A 4 22.76 9.46 -23.78
C PRO A 4 22.97 9.30 -22.28
N LYS A 5 22.82 10.41 -21.55
CA LYS A 5 22.70 10.39 -20.09
C LYS A 5 21.59 9.41 -19.74
N GLU A 6 21.95 8.38 -18.98
CA GLU A 6 21.03 7.40 -18.43
C GLU A 6 19.81 8.14 -17.87
N VAL A 7 18.64 7.88 -18.46
CA VAL A 7 17.38 8.26 -17.85
C VAL A 7 17.31 7.43 -16.58
N ILE A 8 17.70 8.01 -15.45
CA ILE A 8 17.41 7.45 -14.13
C ILE A 8 15.88 7.37 -14.09
N GLN A 9 15.31 6.19 -14.33
CA GLN A 9 13.90 5.96 -14.07
C GLN A 9 13.72 6.27 -12.59
N GLN A 10 13.08 7.38 -12.29
CA GLN A 10 12.74 7.73 -10.93
C GLN A 10 11.74 6.67 -10.47
N ILE A 11 12.20 5.71 -9.66
CA ILE A 11 11.38 4.62 -9.16
C ILE A 11 10.40 5.23 -8.18
N ASN A 12 9.24 5.63 -8.70
CA ASN A 12 8.16 6.20 -7.93
C ASN A 12 7.38 5.06 -7.25
N ALA A 13 7.49 5.00 -5.93
CA ALA A 13 6.79 4.05 -5.09
C ALA A 13 5.38 4.55 -4.75
N PHE A 14 4.46 3.60 -4.64
CA PHE A 14 3.09 3.82 -4.21
C PHE A 14 2.67 2.71 -3.26
N ALA A 15 2.04 3.09 -2.16
CA ALA A 15 1.21 2.19 -1.37
C ALA A 15 -0.18 2.11 -2.01
N ARG A 16 -0.78 0.91 -2.00
CA ARG A 16 -2.14 0.68 -2.51
C ARG A 16 -2.80 -0.40 -1.68
N GLY A 17 -4.12 -0.37 -1.64
CA GLY A 17 -4.88 -1.45 -1.07
C GLY A 17 -6.37 -1.36 -1.38
N VAL A 18 -7.07 -2.40 -0.96
CA VAL A 18 -8.51 -2.55 -1.17
C VAL A 18 -9.15 -2.92 0.15
N VAL A 19 -10.25 -2.25 0.47
CA VAL A 19 -11.12 -2.63 1.59
C VAL A 19 -12.28 -3.44 1.02
N ARG A 20 -12.53 -4.60 1.64
CA ARG A 20 -13.65 -5.48 1.33
C ARG A 20 -14.49 -5.72 2.58
N ASP A 21 -15.76 -6.04 2.40
CA ASP A 21 -16.60 -6.55 3.49
C ASP A 21 -16.35 -8.05 3.74
N GLN A 22 -17.07 -8.61 4.70
CA GLN A 22 -16.96 -10.03 5.06
C GLN A 22 -17.43 -11.00 3.95
N ALA A 23 -18.20 -10.51 2.97
CA ALA A 23 -18.61 -11.26 1.79
C ALA A 23 -17.65 -11.03 0.60
N GLU A 24 -16.45 -10.51 0.87
CA GLU A 24 -15.41 -10.16 -0.11
C GLU A 24 -15.85 -9.10 -1.13
N LYS A 25 -16.95 -8.39 -0.87
CA LYS A 25 -17.41 -7.34 -1.76
C LYS A 25 -16.55 -6.11 -1.59
N TRP A 26 -16.15 -5.52 -2.73
CA TRP A 26 -15.37 -4.30 -2.74
C TRP A 26 -16.13 -3.12 -2.11
N ILE A 27 -15.54 -2.48 -1.11
CA ILE A 27 -16.05 -1.24 -0.50
C ILE A 27 -15.35 -0.02 -1.11
N LEU A 28 -14.01 0.01 -1.08
CA LEU A 28 -13.19 1.08 -1.65
C LEU A 28 -11.76 0.62 -1.95
N GLY A 29 -11.10 1.31 -2.87
CA GLY A 29 -9.67 1.18 -3.11
C GLY A 29 -8.95 2.49 -2.76
N TYR A 30 -7.69 2.41 -2.35
CA TYR A 30 -6.87 3.57 -2.03
C TYR A 30 -5.48 3.46 -2.66
N LYS A 31 -4.85 4.61 -2.86
CA LYS A 31 -3.50 4.76 -3.40
C LYS A 31 -2.84 5.97 -2.76
N HIS A 32 -1.60 5.81 -2.31
CA HIS A 32 -0.79 6.85 -1.69
C HIS A 32 0.58 6.89 -2.38
N TYR A 33 0.97 8.06 -2.86
CA TYR A 33 2.28 8.29 -3.45
C TYR A 33 3.34 8.47 -2.37
N LEU A 34 4.40 7.67 -2.41
CA LEU A 34 5.44 7.63 -1.37
C LEU A 34 6.78 8.22 -1.82
N GLY A 35 6.92 8.61 -3.10
CA GLY A 35 8.20 9.02 -3.64
C GLY A 35 9.16 7.83 -3.78
N SER A 36 10.29 7.85 -3.09
CA SER A 36 11.26 6.74 -3.13
C SER A 36 11.22 5.98 -1.81
N CYS A 37 10.91 4.69 -1.86
CA CYS A 37 10.98 3.79 -0.71
C CYS A 37 11.25 2.35 -1.17
N THR A 38 11.61 1.49 -0.23
CA THR A 38 11.72 0.05 -0.46
C THR A 38 10.33 -0.60 -0.62
N PRO A 39 10.23 -1.78 -1.25
CA PRO A 39 8.96 -2.52 -1.32
C PRO A 39 8.37 -2.82 0.07
N PHE A 40 9.20 -3.14 1.06
CA PHE A 40 8.75 -3.40 2.42
C PHE A 40 8.13 -2.16 3.09
N GLU A 41 8.76 -0.98 2.92
CA GLU A 41 8.20 0.28 3.41
C GLU A 41 6.87 0.60 2.70
N ALA A 42 6.76 0.36 1.40
CA ALA A 42 5.52 0.59 0.66
C ALA A 42 4.34 -0.25 1.18
N GLU A 43 4.60 -1.51 1.54
CA GLU A 43 3.60 -2.40 2.16
C GLU A 43 3.17 -1.90 3.55
N LEU A 44 4.11 -1.51 4.41
CA LEU A 44 3.79 -0.97 5.73
C LEU A 44 2.96 0.32 5.64
N TRP A 45 3.29 1.22 4.71
CA TRP A 45 2.49 2.41 4.45
C TRP A 45 1.09 2.08 3.95
N GLY A 46 0.97 1.09 3.06
CA GLY A 46 -0.34 0.59 2.60
C GLY A 46 -1.22 0.10 3.75
N ILE A 47 -0.66 -0.70 4.65
CA ILE A 47 -1.39 -1.21 5.82
C ILE A 47 -1.80 -0.08 6.76
N LEU A 48 -0.90 0.88 7.03
CA LEU A 48 -1.21 2.03 7.86
C LEU A 48 -2.34 2.87 7.26
N ASP A 49 -2.28 3.17 5.96
CA ASP A 49 -3.33 3.90 5.24
C ASP A 49 -4.67 3.17 5.33
N GLY A 50 -4.67 1.85 5.09
CA GLY A 50 -5.85 1.00 5.20
C GLY A 50 -6.47 1.02 6.60
N LEU A 51 -5.65 0.90 7.65
CA LEU A 51 -6.08 0.97 9.03
C LEU A 51 -6.68 2.33 9.39
N LEU A 52 -6.03 3.43 9.00
CA LEU A 52 -6.55 4.78 9.24
C LEU A 52 -7.88 5.01 8.52
N ILE A 53 -8.01 4.53 7.28
CA ILE A 53 -9.28 4.61 6.53
C ILE A 53 -10.39 3.84 7.25
N LEU A 54 -10.09 2.65 7.76
CA LEU A 54 -11.06 1.81 8.47
C LEU A 54 -11.48 2.44 9.81
N LEU A 55 -10.52 2.93 10.59
CA LEU A 55 -10.78 3.62 11.85
C LEU A 55 -11.62 4.89 11.64
N ASN A 56 -11.29 5.70 10.63
CA ASN A 56 -12.06 6.90 10.30
C ASN A 56 -13.50 6.59 9.83
N LYS A 57 -13.76 5.36 9.38
CA LYS A 57 -15.11 4.88 9.03
C LYS A 57 -15.85 4.21 10.19
N GLY A 58 -15.23 4.13 11.37
CA GLY A 58 -15.81 3.52 12.56
C GLY A 58 -15.67 1.99 12.62
N TYR A 59 -14.85 1.38 11.77
CA TYR A 59 -14.54 -0.04 11.89
C TYR A 59 -13.50 -0.25 12.98
N ASN A 60 -13.77 -1.17 13.91
CA ASN A 60 -12.89 -1.52 15.03
C ASN A 60 -12.27 -2.92 14.90
N GLN A 61 -12.63 -3.67 13.85
CA GLN A 61 -12.12 -5.00 13.54
C GLN A 61 -11.83 -5.10 12.05
N ALA A 62 -10.64 -5.58 11.71
CA ALA A 62 -10.19 -5.75 10.34
C ALA A 62 -9.26 -6.95 10.23
N ILE A 63 -9.36 -7.66 9.10
CA ILE A 63 -8.39 -8.68 8.70
C ILE A 63 -7.48 -8.03 7.66
N ILE A 64 -6.18 -7.98 7.95
CA ILE A 64 -5.18 -7.48 7.02
C ILE A 64 -4.69 -8.66 6.18
N GLN A 65 -4.75 -8.51 4.86
CA GLN A 65 -4.17 -9.44 3.91
C GLN A 65 -3.09 -8.69 3.11
N THR A 66 -1.87 -9.20 3.13
CA THR A 66 -0.73 -8.70 2.34
C THR A 66 -0.03 -9.91 1.72
N ASP A 67 0.49 -9.73 0.51
CA ASP A 67 1.30 -10.74 -0.19
C ASP A 67 2.76 -10.75 0.31
N ASN A 68 3.12 -9.84 1.22
CA ASN A 68 4.42 -9.79 1.84
C ASN A 68 4.52 -10.76 3.03
N SER A 69 5.35 -11.80 2.89
CA SER A 69 5.55 -12.84 3.91
C SER A 69 6.14 -12.34 5.24
N ASP A 70 6.75 -11.15 5.24
CA ASP A 70 7.42 -10.59 6.42
C ASP A 70 6.50 -9.73 7.30
N VAL A 71 5.32 -9.35 6.81
CA VAL A 71 4.38 -8.53 7.59
C VAL A 71 3.34 -9.42 8.27
N LYS A 72 3.53 -9.64 9.58
CA LYS A 72 2.55 -10.32 10.44
C LYS A 72 1.86 -9.30 11.34
N ALA A 73 0.59 -9.00 11.07
CA ALA A 73 -0.27 -8.31 12.02
C ALA A 73 -0.55 -9.28 13.19
N ARG A 74 -0.24 -8.86 14.42
CA ARG A 74 -0.58 -9.57 15.67
C ARG A 74 -1.76 -8.90 16.34
#